data_AF-A0A358KLR9-F1
#
_entry.id   AF-A0A358KLR9-F1
#
_cell.length_a   1.000
_cell.length_b   1.000
_cell.length_c   1.000
_cell.angle_alpha   90.00
_cell.angle_beta   90.00
_cell.angle_gamma   90.00
#
_symmetry.space_group_name_H-M   'P 1'
#
loop_
_entity.id
_entity.type
_entity.pdbx_description
1 polymer ?
#
loop_
_entity_poly.entity_id
_entity_poly.type
_entity_poly.pdbx_seq_one_letter_code
_entity_poly.pdbx_strand_id
1 'polypeptide(L)'
;MRTLHMPKVDSMALMADGPEEYRRLARELIREGVDIIKLVISGDSFVPHAGSETTIMSEAEVAAAAEVAHAHGKRLSAHARSAESVKLCVRHGIKVIYHANYADEEALDLLEANKDWLFISPNIGFTAIAAYEGDDWFTEEQVQAMGFREGLDS
;
A
#
# COMPACT_ATOMS: atom_id res chain seq x y z
N MET A 1 20.19 6.25 25.93
CA MET A 1 18.97 5.93 25.16
C MET A 1 18.68 7.14 24.29
N ARG A 2 18.85 7.06 22.96
CA ARG A 2 18.61 8.21 22.07
C ARG A 2 17.09 8.38 21.91
N THR A 3 16.60 9.61 22.02
CA THR A 3 15.22 9.99 21.73
C THR A 3 14.88 9.63 20.29
N LEU A 4 13.65 9.18 20.02
CA LEU A 4 13.17 8.97 18.66
C LEU A 4 13.24 10.30 17.89
N HIS A 5 13.90 10.32 16.72
CA HIS A 5 14.04 11.51 15.86
C HIS A 5 13.01 11.51 14.73
N MET A 6 11.85 10.87 14.94
CA MET A 6 10.81 10.85 13.93
C MET A 6 10.48 12.29 13.52
N PRO A 7 10.52 12.62 12.22
CA PRO A 7 10.16 13.95 11.76
C PRO A 7 8.71 14.25 12.17
N LYS A 8 8.39 15.52 12.40
CA LYS A 8 6.98 15.92 12.57
C LYS A 8 6.23 15.53 11.29
N VAL A 9 5.36 14.53 11.40
CA VAL A 9 4.56 14.06 10.28
C VAL A 9 3.20 14.74 10.37
N ASP A 10 2.88 15.58 9.39
CA ASP A 10 1.58 16.26 9.28
C ASP A 10 0.57 15.44 8.45
N SER A 11 0.94 14.20 8.08
CA SER A 11 0.13 13.28 7.25
C SER A 11 0.22 11.84 7.78
N MET A 12 -0.54 10.91 7.19
CA MET A 12 -0.45 9.48 7.52
C MET A 12 0.81 8.80 6.97
N ALA A 13 1.58 9.47 6.12
CA ALA A 13 2.76 8.92 5.45
C ALA A 13 3.94 9.90 5.44
N LEU A 14 5.13 9.37 5.14
CA LEU A 14 6.31 10.14 4.77
C LEU A 14 6.40 10.16 3.24
N MET A 15 6.58 11.34 2.66
CA MET A 15 6.79 11.50 1.22
C MET A 15 8.25 11.22 0.88
N ALA A 16 8.46 10.52 -0.23
CA ALA A 16 9.77 10.15 -0.74
C ALA A 16 9.69 9.98 -2.25
N ASP A 17 10.66 10.52 -2.97
CA ASP A 17 10.75 10.43 -4.42
C ASP A 17 12.08 9.80 -4.84
N GLY A 18 12.00 8.69 -5.55
CA GLY A 18 13.13 7.98 -6.11
C GLY A 18 13.83 7.01 -5.14
N PRO A 19 14.58 6.04 -5.70
CA PRO A 19 15.10 4.90 -4.93
C PRO A 19 15.97 5.29 -3.73
N GLU A 20 16.80 6.33 -3.86
CA GLU A 20 17.72 6.74 -2.79
C GLU A 20 16.99 7.32 -1.57
N GLU A 21 15.89 8.05 -1.78
CA GLU A 21 15.10 8.56 -0.67
C GLU A 21 14.40 7.42 0.08
N TYR A 22 13.86 6.44 -0.64
CA TYR A 22 13.30 5.23 -0.03
C TYR A 22 14.37 4.45 0.76
N ARG A 23 15.60 4.29 0.25
CA ARG A 23 16.68 3.66 1.03
C ARG A 23 17.01 4.45 2.29
N ARG A 24 17.13 5.77 2.18
CA ARG A 24 17.45 6.66 3.32
C ARG A 24 16.37 6.55 4.40
N LEU A 25 15.10 6.68 4.01
CA LEU A 25 13.97 6.64 4.93
C LEU A 25 13.77 5.25 5.53
N ALA A 26 13.94 4.17 4.76
CA ALA A 26 13.87 2.82 5.30
C ALA A 26 14.93 2.59 6.39
N ARG A 27 16.18 3.03 6.17
CA ARG A 27 17.25 2.94 7.18
C ARG A 27 16.91 3.77 8.42
N GLU A 28 16.35 4.96 8.22
CA GLU A 28 15.89 5.84 9.30
C GLU A 28 14.79 5.18 10.13
N LEU A 29 13.70 4.71 9.51
CA LEU A 29 12.61 4.02 10.22
C LEU A 29 13.11 2.79 10.99
N ILE A 30 14.00 2.00 10.40
CA ILE A 30 14.60 0.83 11.07
C ILE A 30 15.46 1.25 12.27
N ARG A 31 16.25 2.33 12.15
CA ARG A 31 17.00 2.92 13.27
C ARG A 31 16.05 3.36 14.39
N GLU A 32 14.89 3.90 14.04
CA GLU A 32 13.82 4.28 14.98
C GLU A 32 13.05 3.07 15.57
N GLY A 33 13.39 1.84 15.14
CA GLY A 33 12.94 0.62 15.77
C GLY A 33 11.67 0.00 15.18
N VAL A 34 11.25 0.39 13.97
CA VAL A 34 10.07 -0.24 13.34
C VAL A 34 10.30 -1.72 13.06
N ASP A 35 9.24 -2.52 13.13
CA ASP A 35 9.25 -3.93 12.73
C ASP A 35 8.80 -4.13 11.28
N ILE A 36 7.92 -3.25 10.81
CA ILE A 36 7.32 -3.30 9.49
C ILE A 36 7.36 -1.90 8.87
N ILE A 37 7.81 -1.82 7.62
CA ILE A 37 7.66 -0.63 6.78
C ILE A 37 6.43 -0.84 5.88
N LYS A 38 5.53 0.14 5.83
CA LYS A 38 4.35 0.10 4.95
C LYS A 38 4.56 1.02 3.75
N LEU A 39 4.47 0.48 2.54
CA LEU A 39 4.52 1.23 1.28
C LEU A 39 3.12 1.56 0.78
N VAL A 40 3.00 2.62 -0.03
CA VAL A 40 1.77 3.03 -0.71
C VAL A 40 2.06 2.94 -2.21
N ILE A 41 1.89 1.75 -2.77
CA ILE A 41 2.37 1.41 -4.12
C ILE A 41 1.34 1.79 -5.20
N SER A 42 0.05 1.74 -4.86
CA SER A 42 -1.05 2.22 -5.70
C SER A 42 -1.66 3.51 -5.18
N GLY A 43 -2.43 4.17 -6.05
CA GLY A 43 -3.37 5.20 -5.67
C GLY A 43 -4.64 4.66 -5.01
N ASP A 44 -5.60 5.56 -4.77
CA ASP A 44 -6.91 5.26 -4.18
C ASP A 44 -8.00 6.10 -4.86
N SER A 45 -9.25 5.63 -4.87
CA SER A 45 -10.33 6.22 -5.66
C SER A 45 -10.71 7.64 -5.22
N PHE A 46 -10.37 8.03 -3.99
CA PHE A 46 -10.56 9.40 -3.49
C PHE A 46 -9.38 10.34 -3.81
N VAL A 47 -8.33 9.88 -4.50
CA VAL A 47 -7.18 10.69 -4.91
C VAL A 47 -7.38 11.16 -6.35
N PRO A 48 -7.56 12.47 -6.61
CA PRO A 48 -7.98 12.98 -7.92
C PRO A 48 -7.07 12.64 -9.12
N HIS A 49 -5.78 12.40 -8.86
CA HIS A 49 -4.77 12.20 -9.90
C HIS A 49 -4.12 10.80 -9.88
N ALA A 50 -4.59 9.91 -9.00
CA ALA A 50 -4.08 8.57 -8.85
C ALA A 50 -5.17 7.66 -8.29
N GLY A 51 -6.07 7.19 -9.15
CA GLY A 51 -7.13 6.27 -8.77
C GLY A 51 -6.59 4.89 -8.37
N SER A 52 -7.47 4.04 -7.84
CA SER A 52 -7.12 2.71 -7.31
C SER A 52 -6.43 1.76 -8.29
N GLU A 53 -6.73 1.87 -9.58
CA GLU A 53 -6.11 1.08 -10.65
C GLU A 53 -4.70 1.58 -11.03
N THR A 54 -4.26 2.71 -10.49
CA THR A 54 -2.97 3.33 -10.82
C THR A 54 -1.87 2.86 -9.88
N THR A 55 -0.81 2.28 -10.42
CA THR A 55 0.46 2.09 -9.70
C THR A 55 1.26 3.39 -9.72
N ILE A 56 1.59 3.93 -8.53
CA ILE A 56 2.24 5.23 -8.37
C ILE A 56 3.72 5.16 -7.99
N MET A 57 4.17 4.02 -7.46
CA MET A 57 5.60 3.77 -7.20
C MET A 57 6.24 3.02 -8.36
N SER A 58 7.45 3.42 -8.72
CA SER A 58 8.30 2.67 -9.65
C SER A 58 8.84 1.39 -9.01
N GLU A 59 9.20 0.41 -9.84
CA GLU A 59 9.86 -0.82 -9.38
C GLU A 59 11.15 -0.52 -8.62
N ALA A 60 11.91 0.48 -9.06
CA ALA A 60 13.17 0.86 -8.42
C ALA A 60 12.97 1.40 -6.99
N GLU A 61 11.86 2.09 -6.72
CA GLU A 61 11.51 2.60 -5.38
C GLU A 61 11.07 1.46 -4.46
N VAL A 62 10.22 0.56 -4.95
CA VAL A 62 9.79 -0.63 -4.20
C VAL A 62 11.00 -1.51 -3.87
N ALA A 63 11.86 -1.76 -4.86
CA ALA A 63 13.08 -2.55 -4.70
C ALA A 63 14.03 -1.93 -3.66
N ALA A 64 14.21 -0.60 -3.69
CA ALA A 64 15.08 0.11 -2.74
C ALA A 64 14.60 -0.04 -1.28
N ALA A 65 13.30 0.10 -1.03
CA ALA A 65 12.74 -0.12 0.29
C ALA A 65 12.87 -1.60 0.72
N ALA A 66 12.62 -2.53 -0.21
CA ALA A 66 12.71 -3.96 0.05
C ALA A 66 14.14 -4.43 0.38
N GLU A 67 15.12 -3.98 -0.41
CA GLU A 67 16.55 -4.23 -0.21
C GLU A 67 16.96 -3.89 1.24
N VAL A 68 16.61 -2.68 1.69
CA VAL A 68 16.96 -2.23 3.04
C VAL A 68 16.21 -3.01 4.12
N ALA A 69 14.91 -3.23 3.95
CA ALA A 69 14.09 -3.95 4.94
C ALA A 69 14.60 -5.38 5.12
N HIS A 70 14.81 -6.11 4.03
CA HIS A 70 15.27 -7.51 4.07
C HIS A 70 16.69 -7.64 4.61
N ALA A 71 17.61 -6.73 4.26
CA ALA A 71 18.97 -6.72 4.80
C ALA A 71 19.02 -6.60 6.33
N HIS A 72 17.99 -6.01 6.94
CA HIS A 72 17.86 -5.88 8.40
C HIS A 72 16.91 -6.91 9.03
N GLY A 73 16.46 -7.91 8.26
CA GLY A 73 15.50 -8.91 8.74
C GLY A 73 14.11 -8.33 9.07
N LYS A 74 13.78 -7.15 8.52
CA LYS A 74 12.50 -6.46 8.71
C LYS A 74 11.51 -6.84 7.62
N ARG A 75 10.23 -6.57 7.87
CA ARG A 75 9.13 -6.94 6.96
C ARG A 75 8.56 -5.71 6.27
N LEU A 76 7.89 -5.96 5.16
CA LEU A 76 7.13 -4.95 4.43
C LEU A 76 5.64 -5.31 4.43
N SER A 77 4.82 -4.28 4.40
CA SER A 77 3.43 -4.35 3.97
C SER A 77 3.17 -3.29 2.91
N ALA A 78 2.10 -3.42 2.14
CA ALA A 78 1.77 -2.44 1.12
C ALA A 78 0.27 -2.16 1.04
N HIS A 79 -0.09 -0.89 0.85
CA HIS A 79 -1.33 -0.52 0.17
C HIS A 79 -1.12 -0.75 -1.33
N ALA A 80 -1.82 -1.75 -1.88
CA ALA A 80 -1.68 -2.20 -3.25
C ALA A 80 -3.04 -2.66 -3.78
N ARG A 81 -3.71 -1.78 -4.52
CA ARG A 81 -5.02 -1.99 -5.14
C ARG A 81 -4.87 -2.48 -6.58
N SER A 82 -4.06 -1.80 -7.39
CA SER A 82 -3.86 -2.10 -8.82
C SER A 82 -3.12 -3.41 -9.07
N ALA A 83 -3.39 -4.05 -10.20
CA ALA A 83 -2.72 -5.28 -10.64
C ALA A 83 -1.19 -5.18 -10.55
N GLU A 84 -0.57 -4.14 -11.12
CA GLU A 84 0.88 -4.06 -11.12
C GLU A 84 1.46 -3.75 -9.72
N SER A 85 0.71 -3.06 -8.84
CA SER A 85 1.15 -2.90 -7.45
C SER A 85 1.17 -4.23 -6.69
N VAL A 86 0.22 -5.13 -6.96
CA VAL A 86 0.18 -6.48 -6.40
C VAL A 86 1.35 -7.31 -6.92
N LYS A 87 1.62 -7.26 -8.23
CA LYS A 87 2.74 -7.98 -8.83
C LYS A 87 4.10 -7.49 -8.29
N LEU A 88 4.28 -6.18 -8.12
CA LEU A 88 5.45 -5.61 -7.44
C LEU A 88 5.60 -6.12 -6.00
N CYS A 89 4.51 -6.27 -5.25
CA CYS A 89 4.56 -6.85 -3.90
C CYS A 89 5.13 -8.26 -3.91
N VAL A 90 4.66 -9.11 -4.83
CA VAL A 90 5.14 -10.49 -4.95
C VAL A 90 6.61 -10.50 -5.38
N ARG A 91 6.99 -9.76 -6.43
CA ARG A 91 8.38 -9.69 -6.95
C ARG A 91 9.39 -9.26 -5.88
N HIS A 92 8.99 -8.36 -4.98
CA HIS A 92 9.87 -7.83 -3.93
C HIS A 92 9.61 -8.38 -2.53
N GLY A 93 8.92 -9.52 -2.40
CA GLY A 93 8.78 -10.23 -1.13
C GLY A 93 8.03 -9.43 -0.04
N ILE A 94 7.04 -8.63 -0.43
CA ILE A 94 6.15 -7.92 0.49
C ILE A 94 5.10 -8.91 1.00
N LYS A 95 5.08 -9.13 2.32
CA LYS A 95 4.33 -10.24 2.93
C LYS A 95 2.86 -9.94 3.18
N VAL A 96 2.51 -8.68 3.42
CA VAL A 96 1.13 -8.28 3.73
C VAL A 96 0.69 -7.27 2.69
N ILE A 97 -0.24 -7.68 1.85
CA ILE A 97 -0.81 -6.87 0.79
C ILE A 97 -2.22 -6.48 1.23
N TYR A 98 -2.45 -5.17 1.37
CA TYR A 98 -3.76 -4.63 1.67
C TYR A 98 -4.52 -4.34 0.38
N HIS A 99 -5.82 -4.65 0.40
CA HIS A 99 -6.82 -4.43 -0.67
C HIS A 99 -6.77 -5.47 -1.79
N ALA A 100 -5.82 -5.38 -2.72
CA ALA A 100 -5.70 -6.26 -3.90
C ALA A 100 -6.99 -6.41 -4.73
N ASN A 101 -7.89 -5.43 -4.69
CA ASN A 101 -9.22 -5.50 -5.29
C ASN A 101 -9.26 -5.01 -6.76
N TYR A 102 -8.14 -4.68 -7.39
CA TYR A 102 -8.06 -4.47 -8.84
C TYR A 102 -6.94 -5.31 -9.45
N ALA A 103 -6.78 -6.53 -8.92
CA ALA A 103 -5.84 -7.52 -9.42
C ALA A 103 -6.32 -8.08 -10.78
N ASP A 104 -5.39 -8.25 -11.73
CA ASP A 104 -5.64 -8.98 -12.97
C ASP A 104 -5.40 -10.49 -12.79
N GLU A 105 -5.72 -11.29 -13.80
CA GLU A 105 -5.53 -12.75 -13.76
C GLU A 105 -4.08 -13.14 -13.40
N GLU A 106 -3.09 -12.44 -13.99
CA GLU A 106 -1.67 -12.68 -13.68
C GLU A 106 -1.34 -12.40 -12.21
N ALA A 107 -1.85 -11.29 -11.66
CA ALA A 107 -1.67 -10.97 -10.26
C ALA A 107 -2.33 -12.03 -9.36
N LEU A 108 -3.55 -12.47 -9.69
CA LEU A 108 -4.25 -13.53 -8.94
C LEU A 108 -3.48 -14.86 -8.96
N ASP A 109 -2.98 -15.27 -10.12
CA ASP A 109 -2.14 -16.46 -10.28
C ASP A 109 -0.86 -16.37 -9.43
N LEU A 110 -0.21 -15.20 -9.42
CA LEU A 110 0.96 -14.94 -8.59
C LEU A 110 0.63 -15.00 -7.11
N LEU A 111 -0.53 -14.47 -6.68
CA LEU A 111 -0.98 -14.55 -5.30
C LEU A 111 -1.24 -15.99 -4.88
N GLU A 112 -1.94 -16.77 -5.70
CA GLU A 112 -2.23 -18.18 -5.44
C GLU A 112 -0.94 -19.00 -5.35
N ALA A 113 -0.02 -18.83 -6.29
CA ALA A 113 1.26 -19.53 -6.32
C ALA A 113 2.14 -19.25 -5.09
N ASN A 114 1.92 -18.12 -4.41
CA ASN A 114 2.74 -17.66 -3.28
C ASN A 114 1.99 -17.64 -1.93
N LYS A 115 0.76 -18.15 -1.88
CA LYS A 115 -0.16 -18.10 -0.72
C LYS A 115 0.40 -18.64 0.61
N ASP A 116 1.47 -19.42 0.55
CA ASP A 116 2.07 -20.04 1.74
C ASP A 116 2.96 -19.06 2.54
N TRP A 117 3.36 -17.93 1.94
CA TRP A 117 4.21 -16.93 2.62
C TRP A 117 3.68 -15.50 2.59
N LEU A 118 2.76 -15.17 1.68
CA LEU A 118 2.09 -13.88 1.63
C LEU A 118 0.67 -13.95 2.20
N PHE A 119 0.16 -12.80 2.65
CA PHE A 119 -1.18 -12.65 3.18
C PHE A 119 -1.87 -11.46 2.52
N ILE A 120 -3.10 -11.67 2.06
CA ILE A 120 -3.98 -10.63 1.55
C ILE A 120 -4.95 -10.22 2.64
N SER A 121 -5.03 -8.91 2.89
CA SER A 121 -6.05 -8.31 3.74
C SER A 121 -6.96 -7.43 2.87
N PRO A 122 -8.13 -7.92 2.43
CA PRO A 122 -9.00 -7.18 1.51
C PRO A 122 -9.46 -5.82 2.03
N ASN A 123 -9.54 -5.65 3.36
CA ASN A 123 -9.89 -4.39 4.02
C ASN A 123 -11.19 -3.74 3.50
N ILE A 124 -12.18 -4.56 3.17
CA ILE A 124 -13.48 -4.10 2.61
C ILE A 124 -14.29 -3.23 3.57
N GLY A 125 -13.99 -3.25 4.88
CA GLY A 125 -14.80 -2.59 5.91
C GLY A 125 -14.93 -1.08 5.71
N PHE A 126 -13.84 -0.38 5.38
CA PHE A 126 -13.90 1.06 5.11
C PHE A 126 -14.78 1.35 3.89
N THR A 127 -14.55 0.64 2.78
CA THR A 127 -15.29 0.83 1.53
C THR A 127 -16.77 0.52 1.71
N ALA A 128 -17.11 -0.56 2.43
CA ALA A 128 -18.50 -0.94 2.70
C ALA A 128 -19.23 0.07 3.59
N ILE A 129 -18.59 0.50 4.68
CA ILE A 129 -19.16 1.53 5.57
C ILE A 129 -19.34 2.83 4.80
N ALA A 130 -18.33 3.29 4.06
CA ALA A 130 -18.42 4.50 3.27
C ALA A 130 -19.52 4.43 2.19
N ALA A 131 -19.76 3.24 1.60
CA ALA A 131 -20.75 3.04 0.55
C ALA A 131 -22.22 2.96 1.03
N TYR A 132 -22.45 2.47 2.25
CA TYR A 132 -23.80 2.09 2.72
C TYR A 132 -24.20 2.65 4.08
N GLU A 133 -23.23 3.01 4.94
CA GLU A 133 -23.47 3.43 6.35
C GLU A 133 -22.71 4.74 6.68
N GLY A 134 -22.22 5.45 5.67
CA GLY A 134 -21.29 6.58 5.81
C GLY A 134 -21.91 7.95 5.54
N ASP A 135 -23.23 8.07 5.61
CA ASP A 135 -23.98 9.28 5.23
C ASP A 135 -23.65 10.52 6.10
N ASP A 136 -23.13 10.31 7.31
CA ASP A 136 -22.57 11.37 8.15
C ASP A 136 -21.28 12.00 7.59
N TRP A 137 -20.55 11.32 6.69
CA TRP A 137 -19.25 11.75 6.16
C TRP A 137 -19.21 11.93 4.65
N PHE A 138 -20.04 11.18 3.91
CA PHE A 138 -20.06 11.17 2.46
C PHE A 138 -21.48 11.40 1.94
N THR A 139 -21.64 12.35 1.02
CA THR A 139 -22.88 12.48 0.25
C THR A 139 -22.99 11.33 -0.75
N GLU A 140 -24.21 11.01 -1.18
CA GLU A 140 -24.44 10.01 -2.24
C GLU A 140 -23.65 10.31 -3.53
N GLU A 141 -23.54 11.60 -3.89
CA GLU A 141 -22.73 12.04 -5.03
C GLU A 141 -21.24 11.74 -4.82
N GLN A 142 -20.71 11.91 -3.60
CA GLN A 142 -19.33 11.57 -3.28
C GLN A 142 -19.10 10.06 -3.29
N VAL A 143 -20.04 9.28 -2.76
CA VAL A 143 -19.98 7.80 -2.79
C VAL A 143 -19.89 7.29 -4.23
N GLN A 144 -20.70 7.85 -5.13
CA GLN A 144 -20.67 7.53 -6.55
C GLN A 144 -19.37 8.01 -7.21
N ALA A 145 -18.97 9.27 -6.99
CA ALA A 145 -17.78 9.85 -7.62
C ALA A 145 -16.47 9.16 -7.19
N MET A 146 -16.40 8.70 -5.94
CA MET A 146 -15.26 7.95 -5.39
C MET A 146 -15.33 6.45 -5.71
N GLY A 147 -16.37 5.99 -6.42
CA GLY A 147 -16.47 4.61 -6.87
C GLY A 147 -16.46 3.56 -5.75
N PHE A 148 -17.00 3.88 -4.56
CA PHE A 148 -16.91 2.97 -3.42
C PHE A 148 -17.68 1.67 -3.65
N ARG A 149 -18.82 1.71 -4.34
CA ARG A 149 -19.63 0.50 -4.61
C ARG A 149 -18.97 -0.36 -5.68
N GLU A 150 -18.49 0.27 -6.75
CA GLU A 150 -17.74 -0.38 -7.81
C GLU A 150 -16.49 -1.08 -7.27
N GLY A 151 -15.80 -0.46 -6.31
CA GLY A 151 -14.63 -1.06 -5.66
C GLY A 151 -14.93 -2.25 -4.73
N LEU A 152 -16.19 -2.56 -4.45
CA LEU A 152 -16.59 -3.78 -3.73
C LEU A 152 -16.85 -4.96 -4.67
N ASP A 153 -17.15 -4.68 -5.94
CA ASP A 153 -17.41 -5.68 -6.98
C ASP A 153 -16.15 -6.06 -7.79
N SER A 154 -15.05 -5.35 -7.55
CA SER A 154 -13.75 -5.46 -8.24
C SER A 154 -12.84 -6.53 -7.64
#